data_AF-A0AAJ1IJF6-F1
#
_entry.id   AF-A0AAJ1IJF6-F1
#
_cell.length_a   1.000
_cell.length_b   1.000
_cell.length_c   1.000
_cell.angle_alpha   90.00
_cell.angle_beta   90.00
_cell.angle_gamma   90.00
#
_symmetry.space_group_name_H-M   'P 1'
#
loop_
_entity.id
_entity.type
_entity.pdbx_description
1 polymer ?
#
loop_
_entity_poly.entity_id
_entity_poly.type
_entity_poly.pdbx_seq_one_letter_code
_entity_poly.pdbx_strand_id
1 'polypeptide(L)'
;MKKRVIITIIVILSLVAIGIIAINVTNNIAEEQIASLLDEWGDENQEEYNFSYDSVAVDATKGLLTVNGMKLLDSETKLDIEAFAIDIPLSQAISLAQNPYNTELTDVKVAIKGIKFSDNDDIFNIEQSEMKVHFTGNINTKISDSGYEIKDSDFIINSLGMENNDVVFNSTMGTMSFDDLSFEAKGNFNLYNFDNESENLMVFMDIVDDASLNFEGFKYDAEQQIRESISMIAYMFLGDVSFIGNPENWAIDKLSLLLDVDENKLSINDLSLETNWIDFNIQANTTIDELTESYTPLFFKLSINDYIDDLRPIFEMISSEISDEELPEGKFSLSLFMENENSYPDVKIEELK
;
A
#
# COMPACT_ATOMS: atom_id res chain seq x y z
N MET A 1 -8.92 14.41 0.53
CA MET A 1 -8.13 13.17 0.68
C MET A 1 -7.02 13.05 -0.37
N LYS A 2 -7.31 13.07 -1.69
CA LYS A 2 -6.28 13.03 -2.77
C LYS A 2 -5.15 14.06 -2.59
N LYS A 3 -5.49 15.36 -2.43
CA LYS A 3 -4.49 16.43 -2.21
C LYS A 3 -3.59 16.14 -1.00
N ARG A 4 -4.14 15.57 0.08
CA ARG A 4 -3.46 15.31 1.36
C ARG A 4 -2.45 14.16 1.27
N VAL A 5 -2.81 13.07 0.58
CA VAL A 5 -1.90 11.93 0.33
C VAL A 5 -0.75 12.34 -0.61
N ILE A 6 -1.07 13.13 -1.65
CA ILE A 6 -0.07 13.65 -2.59
C ILE A 6 0.91 14.58 -1.87
N ILE A 7 0.45 15.49 -1.00
CA ILE A 7 1.32 16.36 -0.18
C ILE A 7 2.25 15.52 0.70
N THR A 8 1.74 14.51 1.41
CA THR A 8 2.57 13.65 2.26
C THR A 8 3.63 12.90 1.45
N ILE A 9 3.27 12.34 0.29
CA ILE A 9 4.22 11.65 -0.60
C ILE A 9 5.27 12.61 -1.15
N ILE A 10 4.87 13.80 -1.60
CA ILE A 10 5.80 14.83 -2.08
C ILE A 10 6.76 15.26 -0.97
N VAL A 11 6.27 15.52 0.24
CA VAL A 11 7.12 15.86 1.39
C VAL A 11 8.09 14.72 1.69
N ILE A 12 7.63 13.47 1.71
CA ILE A 12 8.50 12.29 1.91
C ILE A 12 9.56 12.21 0.82
N LEU A 13 9.19 12.35 -0.46
CA LEU A 13 10.13 12.29 -1.59
C LEU A 13 11.12 13.45 -1.58
N SER A 14 10.68 14.66 -1.22
CA SER A 14 11.55 15.84 -1.02
C SER A 14 12.52 15.63 0.14
N LEU A 15 12.06 15.06 1.26
CA LEU A 15 12.92 14.70 2.40
C LEU A 15 13.93 13.61 2.02
N VAL A 16 13.51 12.64 1.19
CA VAL A 16 14.40 11.60 0.63
C VAL A 16 15.48 12.23 -0.25
N ALA A 17 15.09 13.11 -1.17
CA ALA A 17 16.02 13.83 -2.03
C ALA A 17 17.00 14.70 -1.23
N ILE A 18 16.51 15.48 -0.26
CA ILE A 18 17.32 16.30 0.65
C ILE A 18 18.30 15.44 1.44
N GLY A 19 17.85 14.30 1.97
CA GLY A 19 18.70 13.43 2.76
C GLY A 19 19.78 12.71 1.94
N ILE A 20 19.46 12.31 0.71
CA ILE A 20 20.44 11.78 -0.25
C ILE A 20 21.48 12.86 -0.60
N ILE A 21 21.03 14.10 -0.85
CA ILE A 21 21.91 15.24 -1.15
C ILE A 21 22.85 15.54 0.02
N ALA A 22 22.40 15.32 1.26
CA ALA A 22 23.17 15.71 2.43
C ALA A 22 24.06 14.61 3.03
N ILE A 23 23.74 13.33 2.89
CA ILE A 23 24.67 12.22 3.25
C ILE A 23 25.97 12.32 2.41
N ASN A 24 25.91 13.03 1.29
CA ASN A 24 27.03 13.41 0.45
C ASN A 24 28.07 14.31 1.15
N VAL A 25 27.69 15.02 2.21
CA VAL A 25 28.53 16.00 2.88
C VAL A 25 29.11 15.41 4.17
N THR A 26 30.35 15.75 4.50
CA THR A 26 31.06 15.22 5.67
C THR A 26 30.30 15.52 6.97
N ASN A 27 30.17 14.51 7.85
CA ASN A 27 29.31 14.45 9.05
C ASN A 27 28.94 15.79 9.73
N ASN A 28 29.92 16.64 10.05
CA ASN A 28 29.65 17.86 10.84
C ASN A 28 29.04 19.02 10.03
N ILE A 29 29.14 19.02 8.71
CA ILE A 29 28.52 20.04 7.84
C ILE A 29 27.16 19.54 7.34
N ALA A 30 26.99 18.22 7.20
CA ALA A 30 25.75 17.61 6.71
C ALA A 30 24.54 17.93 7.60
N GLU A 31 24.67 17.83 8.93
CA GLU A 31 23.56 18.13 9.83
C GLU A 31 23.08 19.58 9.70
N GLU A 32 24.01 20.55 9.70
CA GLU A 32 23.69 21.98 9.55
C GLU A 32 23.09 22.29 8.17
N GLN A 33 23.55 21.62 7.11
CA GLN A 33 23.01 21.79 5.77
C GLN A 33 21.60 21.22 5.63
N ILE A 34 21.32 20.05 6.22
CA ILE A 34 19.95 19.49 6.22
C ILE A 34 19.03 20.39 7.00
N ALA A 35 19.44 20.80 8.20
CA ALA A 35 18.66 21.75 8.99
C ALA A 35 18.36 23.03 8.18
N SER A 36 19.38 23.59 7.51
CA SER A 36 19.20 24.76 6.66
C SER A 36 18.27 24.53 5.47
N LEU A 37 18.31 23.36 4.82
CA LEU A 37 17.42 23.03 3.70
C LEU A 37 15.98 22.80 4.17
N LEU A 38 15.80 22.18 5.33
CA LEU A 38 14.50 22.01 5.97
C LEU A 38 13.91 23.35 6.40
N ASP A 39 14.75 24.24 6.95
CA ASP A 39 14.36 25.60 7.31
C ASP A 39 14.00 26.43 6.07
N GLU A 40 14.80 26.36 5.00
CA GLU A 40 14.53 27.05 3.72
C GLU A 40 13.22 26.55 3.09
N TRP A 41 13.01 25.22 3.05
CA TRP A 41 11.76 24.64 2.58
C TRP A 41 10.58 25.09 3.44
N GLY A 42 10.74 25.09 4.77
CA GLY A 42 9.73 25.60 5.70
C GLY A 42 9.38 27.05 5.41
N ASP A 43 10.39 27.91 5.26
CA ASP A 43 10.25 29.35 4.96
C ASP A 43 9.58 29.60 3.60
N GLU A 44 9.97 28.87 2.55
CA GLU A 44 9.36 28.97 1.21
C GLU A 44 7.88 28.59 1.21
N ASN A 45 7.48 27.68 2.10
CA ASN A 45 6.13 27.14 2.18
C ASN A 45 5.29 27.71 3.35
N GLN A 46 5.81 28.70 4.08
CA GLN A 46 5.17 29.27 5.29
C GLN A 46 3.75 29.81 5.07
N GLU A 47 3.41 30.26 3.86
CA GLU A 47 2.07 30.78 3.56
C GLU A 47 1.02 29.67 3.48
N GLU A 48 1.41 28.44 3.15
CA GLU A 48 0.49 27.29 3.04
C GLU A 48 0.62 26.32 4.22
N TYR A 49 1.83 26.17 4.79
CA TYR A 49 2.11 25.21 5.86
C TYR A 49 2.99 25.81 6.96
N ASN A 50 2.65 25.53 8.21
CA ASN A 50 3.52 25.72 9.36
C ASN A 50 4.30 24.41 9.60
N PHE A 51 5.52 24.39 9.07
CA PHE A 51 6.47 23.27 9.19
C PHE A 51 7.42 23.47 10.37
N SER A 52 7.70 22.39 11.11
CA SER A 52 8.71 22.38 12.15
C SER A 52 9.27 20.97 12.36
N TYR A 53 10.44 20.89 12.99
CA TYR A 53 11.08 19.64 13.40
C TYR A 53 11.87 19.88 14.71
N ASP A 54 12.10 18.81 15.48
CA ASP A 54 12.80 18.92 16.78
C ASP A 54 14.32 18.82 16.63
N SER A 55 14.80 17.93 15.75
CA SER A 55 16.24 17.70 15.55
C SER A 55 16.54 16.96 14.26
N VAL A 56 17.77 17.13 13.78
CA VAL A 56 18.37 16.38 12.66
C VAL A 56 19.64 15.70 13.18
N ALA A 57 19.88 14.46 12.79
CA ALA A 57 21.11 13.72 13.06
C ALA A 57 21.60 13.00 11.81
N VAL A 58 22.89 13.09 11.51
CA VAL A 58 23.52 12.44 10.35
C VAL A 58 24.69 11.57 10.81
N ASP A 59 24.64 10.29 10.47
CA ASP A 59 25.77 9.38 10.58
C ASP A 59 26.17 8.90 9.18
N ALA A 60 26.97 9.69 8.47
CA ALA A 60 27.45 9.33 7.13
C ALA A 60 28.39 8.12 7.15
N THR A 61 28.93 7.73 8.32
CA THR A 61 29.71 6.48 8.43
C THR A 61 28.83 5.25 8.43
N LYS A 62 27.52 5.41 8.63
CA LYS A 62 26.51 4.36 8.52
C LYS A 62 25.54 4.59 7.37
N GLY A 63 25.62 5.72 6.66
CA GLY A 63 24.65 6.09 5.63
C GLY A 63 23.27 6.44 6.20
N LEU A 64 23.22 6.91 7.45
CA LEU A 64 21.98 7.14 8.18
C LEU A 64 21.69 8.63 8.34
N LEU A 65 20.49 9.06 7.94
CA LEU A 65 19.90 10.34 8.32
C LEU A 65 18.70 10.06 9.24
N THR A 66 18.51 10.87 10.26
CA THR A 66 17.28 10.88 11.06
C THR A 66 16.81 12.32 11.33
N VAL A 67 15.53 12.57 11.11
CA VAL A 67 14.82 13.81 11.47
C VAL A 67 13.72 13.46 12.45
N ASN A 68 13.70 14.09 13.62
CA ASN A 68 12.73 13.78 14.69
C ASN A 68 11.69 14.88 14.85
N GLY A 69 10.49 14.49 15.27
CA GLY A 69 9.42 15.39 15.69
C GLY A 69 8.95 16.32 14.58
N MET A 70 8.86 15.84 13.34
CA MET A 70 8.41 16.66 12.23
C MET A 70 6.91 16.93 12.35
N LYS A 71 6.53 18.18 12.12
CA LYS A 71 5.13 18.61 12.14
C LYS A 71 4.87 19.48 10.93
N LEU A 72 3.77 19.20 10.25
CA LEU A 72 3.24 20.00 9.15
C LEU A 72 1.79 20.32 9.47
N LEU A 73 1.49 21.61 9.61
CA LEU A 73 0.16 22.09 9.97
C LEU A 73 -0.31 23.07 8.90
N ASP A 74 -1.49 22.84 8.32
CA ASP A 74 -2.17 23.85 7.50
C ASP A 74 -3.52 24.23 8.10
N SER A 75 -4.28 25.05 7.37
CA SER A 75 -5.60 25.50 7.81
C SER A 75 -6.64 24.39 8.00
N GLU A 76 -6.40 23.19 7.47
CA GLU A 76 -7.35 22.06 7.48
C GLU A 76 -6.79 20.77 8.07
N THR A 77 -5.47 20.63 8.18
CA THR A 77 -4.79 19.36 8.43
C THR A 77 -3.60 19.50 9.36
N LYS A 78 -3.33 18.41 10.08
CA LYS A 78 -2.16 18.25 10.93
C LYS A 78 -1.51 16.92 10.61
N LEU A 79 -0.22 16.95 10.32
CA LEU A 79 0.63 15.79 10.17
C LEU A 79 1.74 15.89 11.23
N ASP A 80 1.75 14.94 12.15
CA ASP A 80 2.85 14.75 13.10
C ASP A 80 3.59 13.46 12.73
N ILE A 81 4.92 13.51 12.77
CA ILE A 81 5.79 12.37 12.50
C ILE A 81 6.82 12.31 13.64
N GLU A 82 6.82 11.21 14.39
CA GLU A 82 7.75 11.02 15.51
C GLU A 82 9.20 11.00 15.02
N ALA A 83 9.48 10.19 13.99
CA ALA A 83 10.82 10.12 13.40
C ALA A 83 10.76 9.73 11.93
N PHE A 84 11.64 10.31 11.13
CA PHE A 84 11.89 9.95 9.75
C PHE A 84 13.37 9.60 9.60
N ALA A 85 13.65 8.45 9.01
CA ALA A 85 15.01 7.97 8.84
C ALA A 85 15.25 7.50 7.40
N ILE A 86 16.43 7.81 6.87
CA ILE A 86 16.92 7.28 5.60
C ILE A 86 18.15 6.46 5.89
N ASP A 87 18.16 5.22 5.44
CA ASP A 87 19.27 4.28 5.54
C ASP A 87 19.75 3.92 4.13
N ILE A 88 21.00 4.31 3.83
CA ILE A 88 21.70 4.01 2.59
C ILE A 88 22.72 2.89 2.87
N PRO A 89 22.78 1.83 2.05
CA PRO A 89 23.77 0.77 2.21
C PRO A 89 25.20 1.32 2.38
N LEU A 90 25.94 0.83 3.38
CA LEU A 90 27.26 1.35 3.74
C LEU A 90 28.22 1.49 2.56
N SER A 91 28.26 0.51 1.65
CA SER A 91 29.11 0.56 0.45
C SER A 91 28.77 1.72 -0.47
N GLN A 92 27.49 2.08 -0.57
CA GLN A 92 27.02 3.22 -1.36
C GLN A 92 27.19 4.52 -0.61
N ALA A 93 27.00 4.55 0.71
CA ALA A 93 27.31 5.71 1.53
C ALA A 93 28.81 6.09 1.42
N ILE A 94 29.71 5.09 1.45
CA ILE A 94 31.14 5.30 1.20
C ILE A 94 31.38 5.78 -0.23
N SER A 95 30.71 5.20 -1.23
CA SER A 95 30.85 5.59 -2.63
C SER A 95 30.39 7.05 -2.84
N LEU A 96 29.27 7.43 -2.23
CA LEU A 96 28.71 8.77 -2.24
C LEU A 96 29.68 9.77 -1.61
N ALA A 97 30.25 9.43 -0.44
CA ALA A 97 31.26 10.25 0.22
C ALA A 97 32.56 10.41 -0.61
N GLN A 98 32.91 9.42 -1.45
CA GLN A 98 34.10 9.47 -2.30
C GLN A 98 33.86 10.17 -3.63
N ASN A 99 32.68 9.98 -4.22
CA ASN A 99 32.29 10.57 -5.49
C ASN A 99 30.84 11.08 -5.45
N PRO A 100 30.65 12.27 -4.85
CA PRO A 100 29.36 12.94 -4.70
C PRO A 100 28.50 13.03 -5.95
N TYR A 101 29.15 13.07 -7.11
CA TYR A 101 28.58 13.50 -8.37
C TYR A 101 28.44 12.35 -9.36
N ASN A 102 28.73 11.11 -8.95
CA ASN A 102 28.66 9.96 -9.84
C ASN A 102 28.56 8.67 -9.02
N THR A 103 27.65 8.67 -8.06
CA THR A 103 27.30 7.49 -7.27
C THR A 103 25.90 7.06 -7.62
N GLU A 104 25.76 5.76 -7.84
CA GLU A 104 24.49 5.08 -8.06
C GLU A 104 24.02 4.55 -6.70
N LEU A 105 22.83 4.98 -6.28
CA LEU A 105 22.21 4.49 -5.06
C LEU A 105 21.17 3.44 -5.41
N THR A 106 21.36 2.22 -4.90
CA THR A 106 20.41 1.10 -4.99
C THR A 106 19.94 0.74 -3.58
N ASP A 107 18.70 0.35 -3.39
CA ASP A 107 18.22 -0.20 -2.10
C ASP A 107 18.22 0.81 -0.93
N VAL A 108 17.86 2.07 -1.21
CA VAL A 108 17.65 3.06 -0.13
C VAL A 108 16.38 2.70 0.62
N LYS A 109 16.46 2.72 1.95
CA LYS A 109 15.34 2.47 2.85
C LYS A 109 14.95 3.75 3.57
N VAL A 110 13.67 4.02 3.60
CA VAL A 110 13.07 5.15 4.30
C VAL A 110 12.16 4.57 5.35
N ALA A 111 12.41 4.85 6.62
CA ALA A 111 11.58 4.42 7.72
C ALA A 111 10.93 5.66 8.36
N ILE A 112 9.62 5.65 8.49
CA ILE A 112 8.86 6.73 9.11
C ILE A 112 8.09 6.14 10.28
N LYS A 113 8.29 6.69 11.47
CA LYS A 113 7.70 6.20 12.71
C LYS A 113 6.71 7.18 13.28
N GLY A 114 5.64 6.64 13.88
CA GLY A 114 4.65 7.40 14.62
C GLY A 114 4.05 8.52 13.77
N ILE A 115 3.48 8.16 12.62
CA ILE A 115 2.79 9.14 11.78
C ILE A 115 1.37 9.27 12.31
N LYS A 116 0.97 10.50 12.59
CA LYS A 116 -0.38 10.88 12.94
C LYS A 116 -0.88 11.92 11.94
N PHE A 117 -1.89 11.56 11.17
CA PHE A 117 -2.56 12.47 10.25
C PHE A 117 -3.96 12.76 10.77
N SER A 118 -4.29 14.02 11.00
CA SER A 118 -5.63 14.44 11.42
C SER A 118 -6.14 15.61 10.60
N ASP A 119 -7.46 15.70 10.42
CA ASP A 119 -8.07 16.97 10.03
C ASP A 119 -8.37 17.84 11.25
N ASN A 120 -8.51 19.15 11.04
CA ASN A 120 -8.70 20.09 12.15
C ASN A 120 -10.01 19.91 12.90
N ASP A 121 -10.97 19.20 12.32
CA ASP A 121 -12.25 18.83 12.93
C ASP A 121 -12.21 17.47 13.65
N ASP A 122 -11.05 16.78 13.66
CA ASP A 122 -10.83 15.43 14.19
C ASP A 122 -11.87 14.38 13.70
N ILE A 123 -12.48 14.63 12.53
CA ILE A 123 -13.42 13.72 11.87
C ILE A 123 -12.67 12.52 11.31
N PHE A 124 -11.38 12.69 11.01
CA PHE A 124 -10.52 11.69 10.42
C PHE A 124 -9.13 11.73 11.06
N ASN A 125 -8.68 10.58 11.57
CA ASN A 125 -7.34 10.41 12.14
C ASN A 125 -6.71 9.10 11.63
N ILE A 126 -5.50 9.17 11.09
CA ILE A 126 -4.67 8.01 10.74
C ILE A 126 -3.51 7.96 11.72
N GLU A 127 -3.34 6.84 12.40
CA GLU A 127 -2.16 6.55 13.23
C GLU A 127 -1.46 5.32 12.66
N GLN A 128 -0.13 5.36 12.56
CA GLN A 128 0.67 4.22 12.09
C GLN A 128 2.00 4.16 12.85
N SER A 129 2.40 2.95 13.23
CA SER A 129 3.61 2.70 14.02
C SER A 129 4.88 2.91 13.19
N GLU A 130 4.97 2.23 12.05
CA GLU A 130 6.15 2.27 11.18
C GLU A 130 5.74 2.06 9.73
N MET A 131 6.13 2.99 8.86
CA MET A 131 6.09 2.85 7.41
C MET A 131 7.52 2.71 6.90
N LYS A 132 7.79 1.67 6.13
CA LYS A 132 9.06 1.48 5.41
C LYS A 132 8.81 1.62 3.92
N VAL A 133 9.50 2.54 3.28
CA VAL A 133 9.58 2.61 1.83
C VAL A 133 10.95 2.11 1.42
N HIS A 134 11.00 1.21 0.46
CA HIS A 134 12.24 0.75 -0.15
C HIS A 134 12.15 0.93 -1.65
N PHE A 135 13.26 1.31 -2.28
CA PHE A 135 13.32 1.35 -3.73
C PHE A 135 14.62 0.74 -4.24
N THR A 136 14.52 0.05 -5.36
CA THR A 136 15.66 -0.44 -6.12
C THR A 136 15.71 0.31 -7.42
N GLY A 137 16.84 0.92 -7.74
CA GLY A 137 16.96 1.79 -8.90
C GLY A 137 18.29 2.49 -8.92
N ASN A 138 18.48 3.36 -9.90
CA ASN A 138 19.68 4.14 -10.10
C ASN A 138 19.31 5.62 -10.00
N ILE A 139 19.82 6.26 -8.95
CA ILE A 139 19.72 7.71 -8.77
C ILE A 139 21.10 8.32 -9.05
N ASN A 140 21.15 9.25 -10.01
CA ASN A 140 22.36 10.01 -10.34
C ASN A 140 22.40 11.30 -9.51
N THR A 141 23.37 11.39 -8.60
CA THR A 141 23.46 12.45 -7.58
C THR A 141 24.10 13.76 -8.06
N LYS A 142 24.13 14.05 -9.37
CA LYS A 142 24.68 15.29 -9.97
C LYS A 142 23.78 16.52 -9.72
N ILE A 143 23.50 16.88 -8.48
CA ILE A 143 22.48 17.92 -8.19
C ILE A 143 23.09 19.30 -7.86
N SER A 144 24.42 19.46 -7.71
CA SER A 144 24.99 20.73 -7.21
C SER A 144 25.82 21.59 -8.17
N ASP A 145 25.85 21.33 -9.48
CA ASP A 145 26.41 22.32 -10.40
C ASP A 145 25.32 23.35 -10.72
N SER A 146 25.59 24.63 -10.43
CA SER A 146 24.70 25.73 -10.82
C SER A 146 24.46 25.68 -12.33
N GLY A 147 23.30 25.19 -12.75
CA GLY A 147 22.94 24.97 -14.16
C GLY A 147 22.81 23.51 -14.61
N TYR A 148 22.93 22.53 -13.70
CA TYR A 148 22.53 21.15 -14.01
C TYR A 148 21.01 21.02 -13.97
N GLU A 149 20.44 20.67 -15.10
CA GLU A 149 19.01 20.34 -15.23
C GLU A 149 18.84 18.84 -14.95
N ILE A 150 18.03 18.50 -13.93
CA ILE A 150 17.69 17.11 -13.60
C ILE A 150 17.00 16.49 -14.82
N LYS A 151 17.45 15.31 -15.24
CA LYS A 151 16.86 14.57 -16.38
C LYS A 151 16.24 13.26 -15.90
N ASP A 152 15.33 12.71 -16.70
CA ASP A 152 14.67 11.44 -16.40
C ASP A 152 15.63 10.28 -16.26
N SER A 153 16.69 10.27 -17.07
CA SER A 153 17.75 9.26 -16.98
C SER A 153 18.54 9.35 -15.67
N ASP A 154 18.35 10.40 -14.87
CA ASP A 154 18.98 10.54 -13.56
C ASP A 154 18.19 9.83 -12.46
N PHE A 155 16.95 9.42 -12.72
CA PHE A 155 16.10 8.68 -11.79
C PHE A 155 15.45 7.50 -12.51
N ILE A 156 16.08 6.33 -12.43
CA ILE A 156 15.54 5.08 -12.99
C ILE A 156 15.23 4.16 -11.82
N ILE A 157 13.97 4.07 -11.42
CA ILE A 157 13.54 3.17 -10.36
C ILE A 157 13.01 1.90 -11.01
N ASN A 158 13.58 0.76 -10.63
CA ASN A 158 13.20 -0.58 -11.12
C ASN A 158 12.17 -1.26 -10.21
N SER A 159 12.18 -0.92 -8.93
CA SER A 159 11.17 -1.35 -7.96
C SER A 159 10.94 -0.32 -6.88
N LEU A 160 9.69 -0.23 -6.43
CA LEU A 160 9.26 0.57 -5.30
C LEU A 160 8.40 -0.32 -4.42
N GLY A 161 8.72 -0.42 -3.14
CA GLY A 161 7.90 -1.10 -2.16
C GLY A 161 7.62 -0.23 -0.93
N MET A 162 6.47 -0.46 -0.34
CA MET A 162 6.00 0.15 0.89
C MET A 162 5.54 -0.97 1.82
N GLU A 163 6.02 -0.98 3.05
CA GLU A 163 5.53 -1.80 4.15
C GLU A 163 5.00 -0.85 5.22
N ASN A 164 3.89 -1.19 5.84
CA ASN A 164 3.24 -0.35 6.81
C ASN A 164 2.60 -1.22 7.88
N ASN A 165 2.90 -0.90 9.13
CA ASN A 165 2.56 -1.74 10.27
C ASN A 165 1.70 -0.98 11.27
N ASP A 166 0.73 -1.69 11.85
CA ASP A 166 -0.23 -1.20 12.83
C ASP A 166 -0.93 0.09 12.36
N VAL A 167 -1.53 0.06 11.16
CA VAL A 167 -2.24 1.22 10.63
C VAL A 167 -3.64 1.27 11.22
N VAL A 168 -4.01 2.39 11.83
CA VAL A 168 -5.34 2.62 12.41
C VAL A 168 -5.94 3.89 11.83
N PHE A 169 -7.02 3.74 11.09
CA PHE A 169 -7.86 4.80 10.56
C PHE A 169 -9.10 4.96 11.44
N ASN A 170 -9.16 6.05 12.18
CA ASN A 170 -10.32 6.44 12.97
C ASN A 170 -11.14 7.47 12.18
N SER A 171 -12.44 7.28 12.14
CA SER A 171 -13.36 8.26 11.57
C SER A 171 -14.69 8.29 12.30
N THR A 172 -15.53 9.26 11.97
CA THR A 172 -16.94 9.27 12.40
C THR A 172 -17.75 8.05 11.92
N MET A 173 -17.23 7.27 10.97
CA MET A 173 -17.87 6.03 10.51
C MET A 173 -17.45 4.79 11.31
N GLY A 174 -16.38 4.90 12.09
CA GLY A 174 -15.80 3.79 12.83
C GLY A 174 -14.28 3.74 12.70
N THR A 175 -13.72 2.64 13.18
CA THR A 175 -12.28 2.38 13.20
C THR A 175 -11.95 1.26 12.23
N MET A 176 -11.06 1.54 11.29
CA MET A 176 -10.46 0.56 10.39
C MET A 176 -9.01 0.37 10.79
N SER A 177 -8.54 -0.87 10.94
CA SER A 177 -7.14 -1.15 11.25
C SER A 177 -6.56 -2.22 10.35
N PHE A 178 -5.25 -2.19 10.14
CA PHE A 178 -4.44 -3.19 9.44
C PHE A 178 -3.24 -3.51 10.33
N ASP A 179 -2.99 -4.80 10.57
CA ASP A 179 -1.83 -5.21 11.38
C ASP A 179 -0.56 -5.06 10.51
N ASP A 180 -0.60 -5.56 9.28
CA ASP A 180 0.46 -5.38 8.28
C ASP A 180 -0.14 -5.04 6.90
N LEU A 181 0.50 -4.14 6.17
CA LEU A 181 0.20 -3.77 4.79
C LEU A 181 1.51 -3.66 4.02
N SER A 182 1.65 -4.40 2.94
CA SER A 182 2.77 -4.30 2.01
C SER A 182 2.28 -4.12 0.58
N PHE A 183 2.97 -3.26 -0.14
CA PHE A 183 2.78 -3.03 -1.57
C PHE A 183 4.16 -3.03 -2.22
N GLU A 184 4.32 -3.72 -3.34
CA GLU A 184 5.54 -3.66 -4.15
C GLU A 184 5.12 -3.52 -5.62
N ALA A 185 5.72 -2.57 -6.34
CA ALA A 185 5.59 -2.43 -7.77
C ALA A 185 6.98 -2.47 -8.43
N LYS A 186 7.10 -3.22 -9.52
CA LYS A 186 8.30 -3.30 -10.36
C LYS A 186 7.98 -2.76 -11.73
N GLY A 187 8.95 -2.12 -12.36
CA GLY A 187 8.73 -1.43 -13.61
C GLY A 187 9.86 -0.45 -13.93
N ASN A 188 9.61 0.50 -14.81
CA ASN A 188 10.59 1.51 -15.19
C ASN A 188 10.11 2.92 -14.82
N PHE A 189 10.13 3.24 -13.52
CA PHE A 189 9.65 4.54 -13.03
C PHE A 189 10.72 5.62 -13.18
N ASN A 190 10.32 6.77 -13.73
CA ASN A 190 11.12 7.99 -13.82
C ASN A 190 10.41 9.18 -13.16
N LEU A 191 11.10 10.33 -13.06
CA LEU A 191 10.61 11.50 -12.33
C LEU A 191 9.28 12.06 -12.91
N TYR A 192 9.13 12.14 -14.23
CA TYR A 192 7.88 12.61 -14.87
C TYR A 192 6.70 11.67 -14.65
N ASN A 193 6.95 10.39 -14.36
CA ASN A 193 5.87 9.47 -14.03
C ASN A 193 5.14 9.84 -12.73
N PHE A 194 5.81 10.54 -11.81
CA PHE A 194 5.21 11.01 -10.56
C PHE A 194 4.63 12.42 -10.65
N ASP A 195 5.01 13.19 -11.67
CA ASP A 195 4.62 14.60 -11.85
C ASP A 195 3.36 14.77 -12.72
N ASN A 196 2.92 13.72 -13.42
CA ASN A 196 1.70 13.76 -14.22
C ASN A 196 0.45 13.60 -13.33
N GLU A 197 -0.39 14.64 -13.26
CA GLU A 197 -1.72 14.65 -12.65
C GLU A 197 -2.74 13.69 -13.32
N SER A 198 -2.31 12.84 -14.25
CA SER A 198 -3.23 12.00 -15.01
C SER A 198 -3.82 10.89 -14.14
N GLU A 199 -5.13 10.97 -13.90
CA GLU A 199 -5.97 9.93 -13.26
C GLU A 199 -6.07 8.63 -14.08
N ASN A 200 -5.15 8.38 -15.00
CA ASN A 200 -5.28 7.34 -16.00
C ASN A 200 -4.53 6.08 -15.57
N LEU A 201 -5.29 5.05 -15.20
CA LEU A 201 -4.79 3.70 -14.92
C LEU A 201 -3.88 3.18 -16.05
N MET A 202 -4.12 3.59 -17.31
CA MET A 202 -3.30 3.21 -18.45
C MET A 202 -1.85 3.71 -18.35
N VAL A 203 -1.64 4.91 -17.79
CA VAL A 203 -0.27 5.42 -17.58
C VAL A 203 0.46 4.61 -16.51
N PHE A 204 -0.25 4.16 -15.47
CA PHE A 204 0.31 3.24 -14.47
C PHE A 204 0.64 1.88 -15.09
N MET A 205 -0.20 1.38 -15.99
CA MET A 205 0.02 0.12 -16.72
C MET A 205 1.19 0.18 -17.72
N ASP A 206 1.49 1.35 -18.29
CA ASP A 206 2.64 1.52 -19.20
C ASP A 206 4.01 1.47 -18.47
N ILE A 207 4.02 1.59 -17.14
CA ILE A 207 5.24 1.79 -16.34
C ILE A 207 5.52 0.59 -15.44
N VAL A 208 4.46 -0.04 -14.95
CA VAL A 208 4.52 -1.16 -13.99
C VAL A 208 4.46 -2.46 -14.76
N ASP A 209 5.44 -3.32 -14.54
CA ASP A 209 5.48 -4.69 -15.08
C ASP A 209 4.79 -5.66 -14.08
N ASP A 210 5.11 -5.54 -12.79
CA ASP A 210 4.55 -6.40 -11.73
C ASP A 210 4.07 -5.54 -10.57
N ALA A 211 2.95 -5.91 -9.95
CA ALA A 211 2.52 -5.33 -8.67
C ALA A 211 2.07 -6.42 -7.70
N SER A 212 2.42 -6.26 -6.43
CA SER A 212 1.91 -7.08 -5.34
C SER A 212 1.33 -6.21 -4.24
N LEU A 213 0.23 -6.66 -3.67
CA LEU A 213 -0.42 -6.07 -2.51
C LEU A 213 -0.71 -7.20 -1.52
N ASN A 214 -0.16 -7.11 -0.32
CA ASN A 214 -0.51 -8.01 0.77
C ASN A 214 -0.94 -7.19 1.97
N PHE A 215 -2.04 -7.56 2.60
CA PHE A 215 -2.37 -7.03 3.92
C PHE A 215 -2.84 -8.15 4.84
N GLU A 216 -2.61 -7.98 6.13
CA GLU A 216 -2.99 -8.92 7.18
C GLU A 216 -3.68 -8.19 8.33
N GLY A 217 -4.59 -8.90 9.00
CA GLY A 217 -5.26 -8.43 10.22
C GLY A 217 -6.17 -7.21 10.00
N PHE A 218 -6.76 -7.06 8.81
CA PHE A 218 -7.73 -6.00 8.57
C PHE A 218 -8.94 -6.19 9.48
N LYS A 219 -9.33 -5.13 10.19
CA LYS A 219 -10.51 -5.10 11.06
C LYS A 219 -11.27 -3.81 10.82
N TYR A 220 -12.59 -3.90 10.83
CA TYR A 220 -13.46 -2.71 10.78
C TYR A 220 -14.50 -2.75 11.91
N ASP A 221 -14.35 -1.85 12.87
CA ASP A 221 -15.31 -1.61 13.94
C ASP A 221 -16.14 -0.36 13.60
N ALA A 222 -17.26 -0.59 12.91
CA ALA A 222 -18.20 0.47 12.57
C ALA A 222 -18.84 1.09 13.81
N GLU A 223 -19.17 2.37 13.74
CA GLU A 223 -19.97 3.03 14.77
C GLU A 223 -21.33 2.34 14.98
N GLN A 224 -21.85 2.35 16.21
CA GLN A 224 -23.07 1.60 16.58
C GLN A 224 -24.26 1.93 15.65
N GLN A 225 -24.46 3.21 15.34
CA GLN A 225 -25.55 3.65 14.46
C GLN A 225 -25.41 3.11 13.03
N ILE A 226 -24.18 2.99 12.54
CA ILE A 226 -23.89 2.43 11.21
C ILE A 226 -24.13 0.92 11.23
N ARG A 227 -23.65 0.22 12.27
CA ARG A 227 -23.96 -1.21 12.47
C ARG A 227 -25.45 -1.47 12.47
N GLU A 228 -26.21 -0.73 13.29
CA GLU A 228 -27.67 -0.84 13.36
C GLU A 228 -28.35 -0.57 12.00
N SER A 229 -27.85 0.42 11.24
CA SER A 229 -28.37 0.73 9.91
C SER A 229 -28.09 -0.39 8.90
N ILE A 230 -26.87 -0.94 8.87
CA ILE A 230 -26.48 -2.04 7.99
C ILE A 230 -27.27 -3.30 8.35
N SER A 231 -27.38 -3.64 9.64
CA SER A 231 -28.18 -4.77 10.12
C SER A 231 -29.66 -4.60 9.75
N MET A 232 -30.23 -3.40 9.85
CA MET A 232 -31.61 -3.14 9.45
C MET A 232 -31.82 -3.31 7.94
N ILE A 233 -30.90 -2.81 7.11
CA ILE A 233 -30.94 -3.00 5.65
C ILE A 233 -30.87 -4.49 5.32
N ALA A 234 -29.90 -5.20 5.88
CA ALA A 234 -29.77 -6.63 5.67
C ALA A 234 -31.02 -7.40 6.11
N TYR A 235 -31.60 -7.05 7.26
CA TYR A 235 -32.85 -7.62 7.73
C TYR A 235 -33.99 -7.46 6.72
N MET A 236 -34.09 -6.30 6.07
CA MET A 236 -35.12 -6.04 5.08
C MET A 236 -34.98 -6.85 3.79
N PHE A 237 -33.76 -7.24 3.40
CA PHE A 237 -33.49 -7.93 2.14
C PHE A 237 -33.25 -9.44 2.28
N LEU A 238 -32.59 -9.84 3.37
CA LEU A 238 -32.09 -11.21 3.60
C LEU A 238 -32.78 -11.89 4.80
N GLY A 239 -33.54 -11.15 5.61
CA GLY A 239 -34.10 -11.65 6.87
C GLY A 239 -33.10 -11.54 8.02
N ASP A 240 -33.36 -12.22 9.14
CA ASP A 240 -32.48 -12.15 10.33
C ASP A 240 -31.10 -12.75 10.00
N VAL A 241 -30.10 -11.90 9.75
CA VAL A 241 -28.73 -12.31 9.43
C VAL A 241 -27.84 -11.95 10.62
N SER A 242 -27.68 -12.91 11.52
CA SER A 242 -26.81 -12.79 12.71
C SER A 242 -25.36 -12.49 12.33
N PHE A 243 -24.95 -12.95 11.15
CA PHE A 243 -23.66 -12.71 10.52
C PHE A 243 -23.23 -11.22 10.52
N ILE A 244 -24.13 -10.31 10.18
CA ILE A 244 -23.83 -8.89 9.95
C ILE A 244 -23.68 -8.12 11.27
N GLY A 245 -24.27 -8.63 12.35
CA GLY A 245 -24.21 -8.00 13.67
C GLY A 245 -22.90 -8.24 14.43
N ASN A 246 -22.07 -9.22 14.00
CA ASN A 246 -20.79 -9.52 14.65
C ASN A 246 -19.62 -8.84 13.91
N PRO A 247 -18.92 -7.87 14.52
CA PRO A 247 -17.77 -7.20 13.91
C PRO A 247 -16.61 -8.14 13.56
N GLU A 248 -16.45 -9.25 14.29
CA GLU A 248 -15.41 -10.24 13.99
C GLU A 248 -15.58 -10.85 12.59
N ASN A 249 -16.82 -10.92 12.09
CA ASN A 249 -17.10 -11.45 10.76
C ASN A 249 -16.68 -10.52 9.61
N TRP A 250 -16.33 -9.27 9.92
CA TRP A 250 -15.89 -8.27 8.95
C TRP A 250 -14.36 -8.18 8.89
N ALA A 251 -13.67 -8.93 9.76
CA ALA A 251 -12.23 -9.03 9.73
C ALA A 251 -11.77 -9.82 8.51
N ILE A 252 -10.69 -9.35 7.90
CA ILE A 252 -9.96 -10.06 6.87
C ILE A 252 -8.60 -10.38 7.50
N ASP A 253 -8.37 -11.66 7.75
CA ASP A 253 -7.13 -12.15 8.36
C ASP A 253 -5.96 -11.96 7.40
N LYS A 254 -6.19 -12.20 6.11
CA LYS A 254 -5.17 -12.03 5.06
C LYS A 254 -5.80 -11.69 3.72
N LEU A 255 -5.18 -10.79 2.98
CA LEU A 255 -5.36 -10.64 1.54
C LEU A 255 -4.00 -10.59 0.87
N SER A 256 -3.80 -11.38 -0.16
CA SER A 256 -2.61 -11.40 -1.02
C SER A 256 -3.09 -11.29 -2.46
N LEU A 257 -2.59 -10.31 -3.18
CA LEU A 257 -2.88 -10.08 -4.59
C LEU A 257 -1.57 -9.90 -5.35
N LEU A 258 -1.33 -10.75 -6.34
CA LEU A 258 -0.21 -10.63 -7.26
C LEU A 258 -0.74 -10.35 -8.67
N LEU A 259 -0.30 -9.25 -9.25
CA LEU A 259 -0.68 -8.75 -10.56
C LEU A 259 0.53 -8.72 -11.49
N ASP A 260 0.33 -9.16 -12.72
CA ASP A 260 1.24 -8.99 -13.85
C ASP A 260 0.57 -8.09 -14.90
N VAL A 261 1.33 -7.16 -15.45
CA VAL A 261 0.86 -6.13 -16.36
C VAL A 261 1.66 -6.20 -17.65
N ASP A 262 0.96 -6.47 -18.76
CA ASP A 262 1.50 -6.44 -20.12
C ASP A 262 0.78 -5.33 -20.90
N GLU A 263 1.31 -4.92 -22.05
CA GLU A 263 1.04 -3.68 -22.81
C GLU A 263 -0.44 -3.24 -22.98
N ASN A 264 -1.44 -4.10 -22.71
CA ASN A 264 -2.87 -3.75 -22.55
C ASN A 264 -3.66 -4.72 -21.64
N LYS A 265 -2.99 -5.45 -20.74
CA LYS A 265 -3.55 -6.61 -20.05
C LYS A 265 -3.13 -6.62 -18.59
N LEU A 266 -4.11 -6.70 -17.69
CA LEU A 266 -3.87 -6.99 -16.28
C LEU A 266 -4.21 -8.45 -15.99
N SER A 267 -3.22 -9.18 -15.48
CA SER A 267 -3.32 -10.61 -15.13
C SER A 267 -3.23 -10.79 -13.62
N ILE A 268 -4.22 -11.45 -13.02
CA ILE A 268 -4.21 -11.78 -11.59
C ILE A 268 -3.50 -13.13 -11.41
N ASN A 269 -2.24 -13.16 -11.01
CA ASN A 269 -1.52 -14.43 -10.85
C ASN A 269 -1.98 -15.21 -9.61
N ASP A 270 -2.29 -14.50 -8.54
CA ASP A 270 -2.75 -15.08 -7.26
C ASP A 270 -3.62 -14.05 -6.54
N LEU A 271 -4.77 -14.50 -6.05
CA LEU A 271 -5.63 -13.77 -5.12
C LEU A 271 -6.01 -14.72 -3.98
N SER A 272 -5.43 -14.50 -2.81
CA SER A 272 -5.79 -15.20 -1.58
C SER A 272 -6.48 -14.23 -0.64
N LEU A 273 -7.66 -14.58 -0.14
CA LEU A 273 -8.43 -13.85 0.87
C LEU A 273 -8.80 -14.83 1.98
N GLU A 274 -8.28 -14.61 3.18
CA GLU A 274 -8.59 -15.36 4.39
C GLU A 274 -9.37 -14.46 5.34
N THR A 275 -10.51 -14.97 5.82
CA THR A 275 -11.29 -14.42 6.91
C THR A 275 -11.49 -15.50 7.96
N ASN A 276 -12.08 -15.14 9.09
CA ASN A 276 -12.36 -16.04 10.19
C ASN A 276 -13.32 -17.21 9.84
N TRP A 277 -13.97 -17.19 8.67
CA TRP A 277 -14.94 -18.20 8.23
C TRP A 277 -14.81 -18.60 6.75
N ILE A 278 -14.15 -17.79 5.91
CA ILE A 278 -13.86 -18.11 4.51
C ILE A 278 -12.36 -18.05 4.27
N ASP A 279 -11.79 -19.12 3.72
CA ASP A 279 -10.50 -19.07 3.02
C ASP A 279 -10.76 -19.22 1.53
N PHE A 280 -10.63 -18.10 0.83
CA PHE A 280 -10.85 -17.97 -0.60
C PHE A 280 -9.50 -17.86 -1.29
N ASN A 281 -9.20 -18.80 -2.17
CA ASN A 281 -8.00 -18.75 -2.99
C ASN A 281 -8.38 -18.87 -4.47
N ILE A 282 -8.15 -17.80 -5.21
CA ILE A 282 -8.22 -17.77 -6.66
C ILE A 282 -6.80 -17.75 -7.20
N GLN A 283 -6.45 -18.77 -7.98
CA GLN A 283 -5.32 -18.69 -8.92
C GLN A 283 -5.90 -18.58 -10.31
N ALA A 284 -6.14 -17.36 -10.74
CA ALA A 284 -6.80 -17.11 -12.00
C ALA A 284 -6.02 -16.12 -12.82
N ASN A 285 -5.20 -16.63 -13.75
CA ASN A 285 -4.70 -15.86 -14.88
C ASN A 285 -5.89 -15.35 -15.70
N THR A 286 -6.55 -14.31 -15.21
CA THR A 286 -7.65 -13.61 -15.86
C THR A 286 -7.05 -12.37 -16.47
N THR A 287 -7.19 -12.25 -17.78
CA THR A 287 -6.72 -11.10 -18.52
C THR A 287 -7.85 -10.08 -18.59
N ILE A 288 -7.67 -8.92 -17.99
CA ILE A 288 -8.56 -7.77 -18.19
C ILE A 288 -8.03 -6.98 -19.40
N ASP A 289 -8.71 -7.07 -20.53
CA ASP A 289 -8.43 -6.29 -21.76
C ASP A 289 -9.41 -5.10 -21.88
N GLU A 290 -9.11 -4.09 -22.69
CA GLU A 290 -9.88 -2.85 -22.94
C GLU A 290 -11.35 -3.10 -23.32
N LEU A 291 -11.69 -4.32 -23.78
CA LEU A 291 -13.02 -4.72 -24.22
C LEU A 291 -13.92 -5.29 -23.11
N THR A 292 -13.47 -5.38 -21.86
CA THR A 292 -14.28 -5.84 -20.70
C THR A 292 -14.93 -7.22 -20.89
N GLU A 293 -14.32 -8.13 -21.66
CA GLU A 293 -14.71 -9.54 -21.64
C GLU A 293 -14.01 -10.22 -20.46
N SER A 294 -14.77 -10.45 -19.38
CA SER A 294 -14.30 -11.20 -18.21
C SER A 294 -14.03 -12.65 -18.61
N TYR A 295 -12.77 -13.08 -18.55
CA TYR A 295 -12.43 -14.49 -18.75
C TYR A 295 -12.65 -15.30 -17.46
N THR A 296 -13.30 -16.46 -17.60
CA THR A 296 -13.52 -17.40 -16.50
C THR A 296 -12.17 -17.86 -15.93
N PRO A 297 -11.98 -17.83 -14.61
CA PRO A 297 -10.74 -18.26 -13.97
C PRO A 297 -10.40 -19.72 -14.31
N LEU A 298 -9.15 -20.00 -14.70
CA LEU A 298 -8.69 -21.37 -15.01
C LEU A 298 -8.65 -22.27 -13.76
N PHE A 299 -8.42 -21.69 -12.59
CA PHE A 299 -8.52 -22.38 -11.31
C PHE A 299 -9.18 -21.47 -10.26
N PHE A 300 -10.08 -22.04 -9.49
CA PHE A 300 -10.81 -21.37 -8.42
C PHE A 300 -10.94 -22.34 -7.26
N LYS A 301 -10.65 -21.88 -6.04
CA LYS A 301 -10.88 -22.67 -4.82
C LYS A 301 -11.45 -21.80 -3.72
N LEU A 302 -12.68 -22.10 -3.31
CA LEU A 302 -13.32 -21.52 -2.13
C LEU A 302 -13.32 -22.57 -1.01
N SER A 303 -12.75 -22.26 0.14
CA SER A 303 -12.78 -23.10 1.34
C SER A 303 -13.62 -22.40 2.40
N ILE A 304 -14.65 -23.08 2.90
CA ILE A 304 -15.51 -22.61 3.97
C ILE A 304 -15.01 -23.25 5.28
N ASN A 305 -14.38 -22.43 6.12
CA ASN A 305 -13.69 -22.84 7.34
C ASN A 305 -14.61 -22.90 8.56
N ASP A 306 -15.68 -22.11 8.56
CA ASP A 306 -16.75 -22.19 9.55
C ASP A 306 -18.12 -22.08 8.88
N TYR A 307 -19.05 -22.88 9.36
CA TYR A 307 -20.36 -23.02 8.74
C TYR A 307 -21.28 -21.92 9.23
N ILE A 308 -21.42 -20.86 8.44
CA ILE A 308 -22.37 -19.79 8.73
C ILE A 308 -23.73 -20.21 8.20
N ASP A 309 -24.60 -20.70 9.09
CA ASP A 309 -25.97 -21.14 8.79
C ASP A 309 -26.74 -20.09 7.97
N ASP A 310 -26.52 -18.80 8.24
CA ASP A 310 -27.17 -17.70 7.53
C ASP A 310 -26.80 -17.65 6.02
N LEU A 311 -25.62 -18.16 5.65
CA LEU A 311 -25.10 -18.13 4.27
C LEU A 311 -25.24 -19.48 3.55
N ARG A 312 -25.58 -20.55 4.28
CA ARG A 312 -25.88 -21.87 3.71
C ARG A 312 -26.80 -21.81 2.50
N PRO A 313 -27.95 -21.07 2.51
CA PRO A 313 -28.85 -21.05 1.35
C PRO A 313 -28.20 -20.49 0.09
N ILE A 314 -27.26 -19.54 0.24
CA ILE A 314 -26.52 -18.96 -0.89
C ILE A 314 -25.58 -20.00 -1.47
N PHE A 315 -24.84 -20.72 -0.62
CA PHE A 315 -23.96 -21.79 -1.08
C PHE A 315 -24.74 -22.94 -1.71
N GLU A 316 -25.89 -23.34 -1.15
CA GLU A 316 -26.74 -24.39 -1.73
C GLU A 316 -27.28 -23.98 -3.10
N MET A 317 -27.69 -22.71 -3.26
CA MET A 317 -28.10 -22.17 -4.55
C MET A 317 -26.95 -22.21 -5.57
N ILE A 318 -25.76 -21.69 -5.20
CA ILE A 318 -24.58 -21.70 -6.07
C ILE A 318 -24.21 -23.14 -6.44
N SER A 319 -24.11 -24.03 -5.46
CA SER A 319 -23.81 -25.46 -5.65
C SER A 319 -24.78 -26.10 -6.62
N SER A 320 -26.09 -25.88 -6.46
CA SER A 320 -27.11 -26.48 -7.34
C SER A 320 -27.04 -26.07 -8.81
N GLU A 321 -26.42 -24.92 -9.10
CA GLU A 321 -26.22 -24.43 -10.47
C GLU A 321 -24.94 -24.99 -11.11
N ILE A 322 -23.97 -25.44 -10.29
CA ILE A 322 -22.63 -25.84 -10.76
C ILE A 322 -22.28 -27.31 -10.48
N SER A 323 -23.03 -28.00 -9.62
CA SER A 323 -22.83 -29.38 -9.20
C SER A 323 -24.15 -30.05 -8.78
N ASP A 324 -24.26 -31.36 -9.03
CA ASP A 324 -25.35 -32.19 -8.51
C ASP A 324 -25.07 -32.71 -7.07
N GLU A 325 -23.90 -32.37 -6.50
CA GLU A 325 -23.49 -32.81 -5.16
C GLU A 325 -24.13 -31.96 -4.06
N GLU A 326 -24.63 -32.62 -3.00
CA GLU A 326 -25.09 -31.92 -1.79
C GLU A 326 -23.89 -31.34 -1.03
N LEU A 327 -24.05 -30.14 -0.47
CA LEU A 327 -23.03 -29.53 0.37
C LEU A 327 -22.84 -30.34 1.67
N PRO A 328 -21.59 -30.59 2.10
CA PRO A 328 -21.31 -31.20 3.39
C PRO A 328 -21.93 -30.41 4.56
N GLU A 329 -22.33 -31.10 5.64
CA GLU A 329 -22.92 -30.47 6.84
C GLU A 329 -21.93 -29.62 7.67
N GLY A 330 -20.66 -29.57 7.28
CA GLY A 330 -19.59 -28.88 8.00
C GLY A 330 -18.69 -28.07 7.08
N LYS A 331 -17.38 -28.08 7.37
CA LYS A 331 -16.39 -27.37 6.54
C LYS A 331 -16.28 -28.04 5.18
N PHE A 332 -16.23 -27.25 4.11
CA PHE A 332 -16.10 -27.80 2.76
C PHE A 332 -15.25 -26.90 1.88
N SER A 333 -14.68 -27.48 0.82
CA SER A 333 -14.01 -26.76 -0.24
C SER A 333 -14.76 -26.99 -1.55
N LEU A 334 -15.04 -25.90 -2.26
CA LEU A 334 -15.50 -25.89 -3.62
C LEU A 334 -14.34 -25.49 -4.53
N SER A 335 -13.91 -26.40 -5.40
CA SER A 335 -12.88 -26.10 -6.40
C SER A 335 -13.44 -26.23 -7.81
N LEU A 336 -13.09 -25.30 -8.68
CA LEU A 336 -13.37 -25.33 -10.11
C LEU A 336 -12.04 -25.30 -10.86
N PHE A 337 -11.86 -26.23 -11.79
CA PHE A 337 -10.68 -26.31 -12.65
C PHE A 337 -11.08 -26.37 -14.12
N MET A 338 -10.39 -25.59 -14.94
CA MET A 338 -10.49 -25.62 -16.40
C MET A 338 -9.09 -25.77 -16.99
N GLU A 339 -8.89 -26.79 -17.83
CA GLU A 339 -7.60 -27.01 -18.49
C GLU A 339 -7.23 -25.86 -19.46
N ASN A 340 -8.24 -25.22 -20.07
CA ASN A 340 -8.13 -24.03 -20.91
C ASN A 340 -9.51 -23.37 -21.10
N GLU A 341 -9.56 -22.20 -21.74
CA GLU A 341 -10.77 -21.40 -21.99
C GLU A 341 -11.89 -22.13 -22.76
N ASN A 342 -11.57 -23.21 -23.48
CA ASN A 342 -12.55 -23.99 -24.26
C ASN A 342 -12.97 -25.29 -23.56
N SER A 343 -12.42 -25.59 -22.39
CA SER A 343 -12.75 -26.80 -21.63
C SER A 343 -14.04 -26.64 -20.84
N TYR A 344 -14.72 -27.74 -20.53
CA TYR A 344 -15.79 -27.72 -19.54
C TYR A 344 -15.20 -27.59 -18.13
N PRO A 345 -15.82 -26.82 -17.23
CA PRO A 345 -15.36 -26.71 -15.85
C PRO A 345 -15.52 -28.05 -15.13
N ASP A 346 -14.45 -28.50 -14.47
CA ASP A 346 -14.46 -29.60 -13.52
C ASP A 346 -14.70 -29.01 -12.12
N VAL A 347 -15.89 -29.24 -11.57
CA VAL A 347 -16.32 -28.73 -10.26
C VAL A 347 -16.27 -29.86 -9.26
N LYS A 348 -15.65 -29.61 -8.11
CA LYS A 348 -15.47 -30.60 -7.04
C LYS A 348 -15.79 -30.00 -5.68
N ILE A 349 -16.57 -30.73 -4.89
CA ILE A 349 -16.91 -30.37 -3.52
C ILE A 349 -16.28 -31.41 -2.57
N GLU A 350 -15.44 -30.96 -1.65
CA GLU A 350 -14.74 -31.82 -0.69
C GLU A 350 -15.04 -31.39 0.76
N GLU A 351 -15.32 -32.35 1.63
CA GLU A 351 -15.40 -32.10 3.07
C GLU A 351 -14.00 -31.83 3.64
N LEU A 352 -13.85 -30.74 4.40
CA LEU A 352 -12.61 -30.36 5.09
C LEU A 352 -12.61 -30.95 6.51
N LYS A 353 -11.47 -31.52 6.91
CA LYS A 353 -11.32 -32.22 8.20
C LYS A 353 -10.98 -31.33 9.38
#